data_AF-A0A1I8C9B1-F1
#
_entry.id   AF-A0A1I8C9B1-F1
#
_cell.length_a   1.000
_cell.length_b   1.000
_cell.length_c   1.000
_cell.angle_alpha   90.00
_cell.angle_beta   90.00
_cell.angle_gamma   90.00
#
_symmetry.space_group_name_H-M   'P 1'
#
loop_
_entity.id
_entity.type
_entity.pdbx_description
1 polymer ?
#
loop_
_entity_poly.entity_id
_entity_poly.type
_entity_poly.pdbx_seq_one_letter_code
_entity_poly.pdbx_strand_id
1 'polypeptide(L)' 'MGFDYFKASDGWLECFKKRNNITFKIVSGDSNDVNMDVVLDYQQNLKNLFADYEDRNIFNCDETGLFF' A
#
# COMPACT_ATOMS: atom_id res chain seq x y z
N MET A 1 2.67 -30.89 15.60
CA MET A 1 4.14 -30.75 15.75
C MET A 1 4.44 -29.27 15.81
N GLY A 2 4.67 -28.75 17.00
CA GLY A 2 5.15 -27.39 17.24
C GLY A 2 6.06 -27.49 18.46
N PHE A 3 7.25 -26.91 18.38
CA PHE A 3 8.12 -26.79 19.54
C PHE A 3 7.75 -25.50 20.26
N ASP A 4 7.09 -25.61 21.42
CA ASP A 4 6.67 -24.46 22.24
C ASP A 4 7.84 -23.61 22.76
N TYR A 5 9.08 -24.07 22.55
CA TYR A 5 10.33 -23.41 22.93
C TYR A 5 11.24 -23.10 21.74
N PHE A 6 10.73 -23.12 20.50
CA PHE A 6 11.54 -22.73 19.35
C PHE A 6 11.88 -21.24 19.44
N LYS A 7 13.13 -20.95 19.83
CA LYS A 7 13.69 -19.61 19.91
C LYS A 7 14.73 -19.46 18.79
N ALA A 8 14.26 -19.14 17.59
CA ALA A 8 15.16 -18.71 16.52
C ALA A 8 15.66 -17.30 16.83
N SER A 9 16.94 -17.04 16.60
CA SER A 9 17.42 -15.68 16.51
C SER A 9 16.91 -15.05 15.22
N ASP A 10 16.70 -13.73 15.21
CA ASP A 10 16.35 -12.99 13.99
C ASP A 10 17.42 -13.12 12.89
N GLY A 11 18.57 -13.72 13.19
CA GLY A 11 19.70 -13.87 12.27
C GLY A 11 19.39 -14.61 10.98
N TRP A 12 18.53 -15.65 11.00
CA TRP A 12 18.13 -16.30 9.74
C TRP A 12 17.34 -15.34 8.84
N LEU A 13 16.39 -14.63 9.45
CA LEU A 13 15.53 -13.67 8.76
C LEU A 13 16.34 -12.46 8.26
N GLU A 14 17.28 -11.94 9.05
CA GLU A 14 18.18 -10.87 8.64
C GLU A 14 19.10 -11.28 7.49
N CYS A 15 19.70 -12.47 7.57
CA CYS A 15 20.55 -13.00 6.50
C CYS A 15 19.76 -13.20 5.20
N PHE A 16 18.53 -13.70 5.30
CA PHE A 16 17.64 -13.87 4.16
C PHE A 16 17.28 -12.52 3.51
N LYS A 17 16.94 -11.51 4.31
CA LYS A 17 16.66 -10.14 3.83
C LYS A 17 17.87 -9.54 3.12
N LYS A 18 19.06 -9.62 3.74
CA LYS A 18 20.31 -9.11 3.15
C LYS A 18 20.66 -9.81 1.84
N ARG A 19 20.54 -11.14 1.78
CA ARG A 19 20.85 -11.91 0.56
C ARG A 19 19.95 -11.54 -0.62
N ASN A 20 18.68 -11.22 -0.35
CA ASN A 20 17.68 -10.96 -1.39
C ASN A 20 17.36 -9.46 -1.55
N ASN A 21 18.11 -8.56 -0.92
CA ASN A 21 17.86 -7.11 -0.91
C ASN A 21 16.42 -6.73 -0.49
N ILE A 22 15.83 -7.50 0.43
CA ILE A 22 14.47 -7.25 0.93
C ILE A 22 14.56 -6.22 2.06
N THR A 23 14.24 -4.97 1.76
CA THR A 23 14.14 -3.88 2.73
C THR A 23 12.66 -3.64 3.06
N PHE A 24 12.32 -3.61 4.35
CA PHE A 24 11.01 -3.12 4.78
C PHE A 24 11.00 -1.61 4.63
N LYS A 25 10.40 -1.10 3.56
CA LYS A 25 9.94 0.28 3.52
C LYS A 25 8.55 0.28 4.13
N ILE A 26 8.37 0.94 5.27
CA ILE A 26 7.02 1.38 5.64
C ILE A 26 6.65 2.35 4.53
N VAL A 27 5.77 1.91 3.63
CA VAL A 27 5.06 2.84 2.75
C VAL A 27 4.08 3.53 3.68
N SER A 28 4.59 4.48 4.47
CA SER A 28 3.75 5.48 5.09
C SER A 28 3.13 6.17 3.89
N GLY A 29 1.83 5.97 3.68
CA GLY A 29 1.10 6.74 2.66
C GLY A 29 1.46 8.19 2.92
N ASP A 30 2.05 8.83 1.90
CA ASP A 30 2.51 10.21 2.00
C ASP A 30 1.30 11.07 2.38
N SER A 31 1.06 11.27 3.67
CA SER A 31 0.37 12.45 4.18
C SER A 31 1.37 13.61 4.08
N ASN A 32 1.85 13.86 2.85
CA ASN A 32 2.45 15.13 2.52
C ASN A 32 1.38 16.20 2.70
N ASP A 33 1.80 17.40 3.04
CA ASP A 33 0.94 18.58 3.15
C ASP A 33 0.29 18.84 1.78
N VAL A 34 -0.91 18.27 1.56
CA VAL A 34 -1.58 18.32 0.26
C VAL A 34 -2.22 19.70 0.13
N ASN A 35 -1.84 20.42 -0.92
CA ASN A 35 -2.47 21.71 -1.23
C ASN A 35 -3.97 21.52 -1.50
N MET A 36 -4.80 22.13 -0.66
CA MET A 36 -6.26 22.00 -0.74
C MET A 36 -6.85 22.55 -2.05
N ASP A 37 -6.24 23.54 -2.70
CA ASP A 37 -6.68 23.98 -4.04
C ASP A 37 -6.52 22.86 -5.07
N VAL A 38 -5.42 22.10 -4.99
CA VAL A 38 -5.19 20.93 -5.86
C VAL A 38 -6.20 19.82 -5.57
N VAL A 39 -6.56 19.62 -4.30
CA VAL A 39 -7.61 18.65 -3.92
C VAL A 39 -8.97 19.06 -4.50
N LEU A 40 -9.34 20.33 -4.38
CA LEU A 40 -10.63 20.84 -4.86
C LEU A 40 -10.74 20.76 -6.39
N ASP A 41 -9.68 21.14 -7.11
CA ASP A 41 -9.61 21.00 -8.57
C ASP A 41 -9.73 19.51 -8.98
N TYR A 42 -8.96 18.64 -8.32
CA TYR A 42 -9.01 17.20 -8.58
C TYR A 42 -10.40 16.60 -8.32
N GLN A 43 -11.07 17.02 -7.25
CA GLN A 43 -12.45 16.58 -6.95
C GLN A 43 -13.46 17.05 -8.00
N GLN A 44 -13.34 18.26 -8.55
CA GLN A 44 -14.19 18.72 -9.65
C GLN A 44 -13.95 17.91 -10.92
N ASN A 45 -12.69 17.65 -11.25
CA ASN A 45 -12.32 16.84 -12.40
C ASN A 45 -12.82 15.40 -12.30
N LEU A 46 -12.77 14.79 -11.11
CA LEU A 46 -13.33 13.46 -10.86
C LEU A 46 -14.84 13.41 -11.05
N LYS A 47 -15.58 14.43 -10.60
CA LYS A 47 -17.05 14.49 -10.79
C LYS A 47 -17.42 14.52 -12.26
N ASN A 48 -16.67 15.28 -13.07
CA ASN A 48 -16.87 15.32 -14.51
C ASN A 48 -16.54 13.96 -15.15
N LEU A 49 -15.45 13.32 -14.71
CA LEU A 49 -15.06 12.00 -15.19
C LEU A 49 -16.11 10.94 -14.88
N PHE A 50 -16.68 10.93 -13.67
CA PHE A 50 -17.69 9.97 -13.25
C PHE A 50 -19.07 10.21 -13.89
N ALA A 51 -19.35 11.40 -14.42
CA ALA A 51 -20.63 11.68 -15.08
C ALA A 51 -20.94 10.75 -16.26
N ASP A 52 -19.90 10.21 -16.89
CA ASP A 52 -20.00 9.29 -18.03
C ASP A 52 -20.08 7.80 -17.61
N TYR A 53 -19.94 7.49 -16.31
CA TYR A 53 -19.95 6.13 -15.79
C TYR A 53 -21.09 5.91 -14.82
N GLU A 54 -21.75 4.76 -14.92
CA GLU A 54 -22.69 4.34 -13.89
C GLU A 54 -21.94 3.98 -12.59
N ASP A 55 -22.53 4.29 -11.43
CA ASP A 55 -21.91 4.06 -10.10
C ASP A 55 -21.36 2.64 -9.91
N ARG A 56 -22.04 1.63 -10.49
CA ARG A 56 -21.61 0.22 -10.44
C ARG A 56 -20.29 -0.08 -11.14
N ASN A 57 -19.80 0.85 -11.97
CA ASN A 57 -18.58 0.71 -12.75
C ASN A 57 -17.40 1.51 -12.17
N ILE A 58 -17.58 2.16 -11.01
CA ILE A 58 -16.54 2.93 -10.33
C ILE A 58 -15.92 2.04 -9.23
N PHE A 59 -14.66 1.64 -9.42
CA PHE A 59 -13.94 0.75 -8.49
C PHE A 59 -12.76 1.47 -7.85
N ASN A 60 -12.60 1.33 -6.54
CA ASN A 60 -11.39 1.78 -5.82
C ASN A 60 -10.30 0.70 -5.91
N CYS A 61 -9.09 1.07 -6.34
CA CYS A 61 -7.93 0.17 -6.41
C CYS A 61 -6.75 0.79 -5.66
N ASP A 62 -6.95 0.99 -4.36
CA ASP A 62 -5.98 1.69 -3.48
C ASP A 62 -4.84 0.75 -3.01
N GLU A 63 -5.13 -0.56 -2.87
CA GLU A 63 -4.13 -1.56 -2.50
C GLU A 63 -4.16 -2.74 -3.46
N THR A 64 -3.01 -3.04 -4.08
CA THR A 64 -2.78 -4.31 -4.77
C THR A 64 -1.87 -5.18 -3.90
N GLY A 65 -2.47 -6.11 -3.16
CA GLY A 65 -1.75 -7.09 -2.35
C GLY A 65 -1.38 -8.32 -3.17
N LEU A 66 -0.11 -8.50 -3.49
CA LEU A 66 0.41 -9.73 -4.08
C LEU A 66 0.81 -10.68 -2.94
N PHE A 67 0.02 -11.73 -2.68
CA PHE A 67 0.31 -12.75 -1.66
C PHE A 67 0.90 -14.01 -2.31
N PHE A 68 2.00 -14.54 -1.75
CA PHE A 68 2.65 -15.82 -2.13
C PHE A 68 2.77 -16.74 -0.91
#